data_AF-A0A838GJX6-F1
#
_entry.id   AF-A0A838GJX6-F1
#
_cell.length_a   1.000
_cell.length_b   1.000
_cell.length_c   1.000
_cell.angle_alpha   90.00
_cell.angle_beta   90.00
_cell.angle_gamma   90.00
#
_symmetry.space_group_name_H-M   'P 1'
#
loop_
_entity.id
_entity.type
_entity.pdbx_description
1 polymer ?
#
loop_
_entity_poly.entity_id
_entity_poly.type
_entity_poly.pdbx_seq_one_letter_code
_entity_poly.pdbx_strand_id
1 'polypeptide(L)' 'MTENDQHDFGVSDVEYNVITTLATLLQSEDVLERYTEDAEQAGEQEIAELFHALRKHHKEIAMGLRAALRHNLTT' A
#
# COMPACT_ATOMS: atom_id res chain seq x y z
N MET A 1 37.37 27.29 -6.23
CA MET A 1 36.50 26.38 -5.46
C MET A 1 35.19 27.12 -5.30
N THR A 2 34.15 26.63 -5.97
CA THR A 2 32.78 27.04 -5.71
C THR A 2 32.00 25.74 -5.74
N GLU A 3 31.49 25.38 -4.57
CA GLU A 3 30.80 24.14 -4.28
C GLU A 3 29.66 23.95 -5.27
N ASN A 4 29.64 22.78 -5.92
CA ASN A 4 28.45 22.29 -6.60
C ASN A 4 27.42 22.07 -5.49
N ASP A 5 26.42 22.95 -5.39
CA ASP A 5 25.18 22.67 -4.70
C ASP A 5 24.54 21.45 -5.39
N GLN A 6 24.84 20.27 -4.86
CA GLN A 6 24.14 19.04 -5.17
C GLN A 6 22.72 19.22 -4.67
N HIS A 7 21.82 19.66 -5.54
CA HIS A 7 20.41 19.44 -5.34
C HIS A 7 20.19 17.93 -5.20
N ASP A 8 19.92 17.48 -3.99
CA ASP A 8 19.51 16.12 -3.70
C ASP A 8 18.07 15.96 -4.20
N PHE A 9 17.93 15.64 -5.49
CA PHE A 9 16.65 15.32 -6.13
C PHE A 9 16.18 13.89 -5.79
N GLY A 10 16.59 13.36 -4.65
CA GLY A 10 16.14 12.08 -4.13
C GLY A 10 14.80 12.25 -3.41
N VAL A 11 13.78 11.50 -3.82
CA VAL A 11 12.63 11.22 -2.95
C VAL A 11 13.18 10.65 -1.65
N SER A 12 12.76 11.17 -0.50
CA SER A 12 13.23 10.64 0.79
C SER A 12 12.96 9.13 0.84
N ASP A 13 13.88 8.34 1.38
CA ASP A 13 13.70 6.89 1.56
C ASP A 13 12.34 6.56 2.19
N VAL A 14 11.85 7.41 3.09
CA VAL A 14 10.54 7.28 3.73
C VAL A 14 9.40 7.47 2.73
N GLU A 15 9.43 8.53 1.92
CA GLU A 15 8.41 8.80 0.90
C GLU A 15 8.39 7.72 -0.17
N TYR A 16 9.56 7.28 -0.62
CA TYR A 16 9.70 6.19 -1.57
C TYR A 16 9.14 4.88 -1.01
N ASN A 17 9.46 4.56 0.23
CA ASN A 17 8.93 3.37 0.92
C ASN A 17 7.41 3.43 1.05
N VAL A 18 6.85 4.59 1.40
CA VAL A 18 5.40 4.79 1.52
C VAL A 18 4.71 4.63 0.15
N ILE A 19 5.22 5.27 -0.91
CA ILE A 19 4.67 5.17 -2.26
C ILE A 19 4.75 3.72 -2.77
N THR A 20 5.89 3.06 -2.58
CA THR A 20 6.08 1.65 -2.97
C THR A 20 5.13 0.72 -2.22
N THR A 21 4.91 0.97 -0.94
CA THR A 21 3.95 0.20 -0.13
C THR A 21 2.52 0.43 -0.59
N LEU A 22 2.12 1.67 -0.87
CA LEU A 22 0.81 2.00 -1.41
C LEU A 22 0.55 1.31 -2.77
N ALA A 23 1.55 1.28 -3.65
CA ALA A 23 1.47 0.58 -4.91
C ALA A 23 1.29 -0.94 -4.71
N THR A 24 2.06 -1.54 -3.81
CA THR A 24 1.94 -2.96 -3.44
C THR A 24 0.55 -3.29 -2.90
N LEU A 25 0.02 -2.47 -1.98
CA LEU A 25 -1.31 -2.66 -1.41
C LEU A 25 -2.40 -2.58 -2.48
N LEU A 26 -2.29 -1.62 -3.41
CA LEU A 26 -3.22 -1.49 -4.53
C LEU A 26 -3.16 -2.69 -5.48
N GLN A 27 -1.96 -3.16 -5.82
CA GLN A 27 -1.79 -4.35 -6.68
C GLN A 27 -2.30 -5.63 -6.00
N SER A 28 -2.24 -5.71 -4.67
CA SER A 28 -2.75 -6.87 -3.92
C SER A 28 -4.28 -6.97 -3.91
N GLU A 29 -4.99 -5.89 -4.24
CA GLU A 29 -6.45 -5.80 -4.11
C GLU A 29 -7.16 -6.79 -5.04
N ASP A 30 -6.78 -6.81 -6.31
CA ASP A 30 -7.31 -7.73 -7.33
C ASP A 30 -6.98 -9.20 -7.00
N VAL A 31 -5.78 -9.43 -6.46
CA VAL A 31 -5.32 -10.79 -6.08
C VAL A 31 -6.13 -11.32 -4.90
N LEU A 32 -6.33 -10.50 -3.86
CA LEU A 32 -7.11 -10.88 -2.70
C LEU A 32 -8.60 -11.06 -3.02
N GLU A 33 -9.15 -10.26 -3.93
CA GLU A 33 -10.51 -10.47 -4.45
C GLU A 33 -10.62 -11.83 -5.14
N ARG A 34 -9.68 -12.15 -6.03
CA ARG A 34 -9.68 -13.44 -6.72
C ARG A 34 -9.52 -14.63 -5.77
N TYR A 35 -8.67 -14.53 -4.76
CA TYR A 35 -8.53 -15.58 -3.74
C TYR A 35 -9.79 -15.74 -2.87
N THR A 36 -10.51 -14.65 -2.63
CA THR A 36 -11.82 -14.70 -1.95
C THR A 36 -12.81 -15.48 -2.82
N GLU A 37 -12.92 -15.14 -4.10
CA GLU A 37 -13.82 -15.83 -5.05
C GLU A 37 -13.49 -17.32 -5.20
N ASP A 38 -12.19 -17.66 -5.30
CA ASP A 38 -11.74 -19.04 -5.41
C ASP A 38 -12.10 -19.86 -4.15
N ALA A 39 -11.96 -19.26 -2.96
CA ALA A 39 -12.34 -19.90 -1.69
C ALA A 39 -13.87 -20.07 -1.56
N GLU A 40 -14.65 -19.07 -1.96
CA GLU A 40 -16.12 -19.16 -2.00
C GLU A 40 -16.59 -20.28 -2.94
N GLN A 41 -15.99 -20.40 -4.13
CA GLN A 41 -16.31 -21.45 -5.10
C GLN A 41 -15.94 -22.85 -4.61
N ALA A 42 -14.89 -22.96 -3.79
CA ALA A 42 -14.48 -24.21 -3.15
C ALA A 42 -15.35 -24.58 -1.93
N GLY A 43 -16.21 -23.68 -1.45
CA GLY A 43 -16.99 -23.86 -0.22
C GLY A 43 -16.18 -23.63 1.07
N GLU A 44 -15.00 -23.03 0.95
CA GLU A 44 -14.06 -22.76 2.05
C GLU A 44 -14.37 -21.40 2.69
N GLN A 45 -15.54 -21.28 3.31
CA GLN A 45 -16.09 -20.00 3.79
C GLN A 45 -15.16 -19.29 4.79
N GLU A 46 -14.53 -20.03 5.71
CA GLU A 46 -13.60 -19.46 6.69
C GLU A 46 -12.38 -18.81 6.01
N ILE A 47 -11.88 -19.43 4.93
CA ILE A 47 -10.75 -18.91 4.16
C ILE A 47 -11.16 -17.65 3.39
N ALA A 48 -12.36 -17.65 2.78
CA ALA A 48 -12.91 -16.48 2.10
C ALA A 48 -13.04 -15.28 3.06
N GLU A 49 -13.53 -15.50 4.28
CA GLU A 49 -13.65 -14.47 5.31
C GLU A 49 -12.28 -13.88 5.70
N LEU A 50 -11.24 -14.71 5.79
CA LEU A 50 -9.88 -14.25 6.08
C LEU A 50 -9.31 -13.37 4.96
N PHE A 51 -9.50 -13.75 3.68
CA PHE A 51 -9.07 -12.91 2.56
C PHE A 51 -9.85 -11.59 2.49
N HIS A 52 -11.16 -11.63 2.78
CA HIS A 52 -11.98 -10.43 2.86
C HIS A 52 -11.50 -9.49 3.98
N ALA A 53 -11.23 -10.03 5.17
CA ALA A 53 -10.72 -9.28 6.31
C ALA A 53 -9.34 -8.65 5.99
N LEU A 54 -8.46 -9.40 5.34
CA LEU A 54 -7.15 -8.92 4.90
C LEU A 54 -7.27 -7.76 3.91
N ARG A 55 -8.14 -7.88 2.89
CA ARG A 55 -8.43 -6.81 1.91
C ARG A 55 -8.94 -5.55 2.59
N LYS A 56 -9.83 -5.69 3.58
CA LYS A 56 -10.32 -4.55 4.37
C LYS A 56 -9.19 -3.88 5.15
N HIS A 57 -8.35 -4.67 5.82
CA HIS A 57 -7.22 -4.13 6.58
C HIS A 57 -6.21 -3.39 5.69
N HIS A 58 -5.92 -3.92 4.49
CA HIS A 58 -5.06 -3.26 3.51
C HIS A 58 -5.60 -1.87 3.13
N LYS A 59 -6.91 -1.72 2.96
CA LYS A 59 -7.54 -0.42 2.67
C LYS A 59 -7.35 0.57 3.82
N GLU A 60 -7.55 0.13 5.06
CA GLU A 60 -7.37 0.96 6.26
C GLU A 60 -5.92 1.46 6.38
N ILE A 61 -4.95 0.56 6.19
CA ILE A 61 -3.52 0.91 6.21
C ILE A 61 -3.16 1.86 5.06
N ALA A 62 -3.65 1.61 3.84
CA ALA A 62 -3.40 2.47 2.69
C ALA A 62 -3.95 3.89 2.91
N MET A 63 -5.13 4.03 3.52
CA MET A 63 -5.69 5.32 3.91
C MET A 63 -4.80 6.04 4.93
N GLY A 64 -4.29 5.33 5.93
CA GLY A 64 -3.36 5.87 6.94
C GLY A 64 -2.06 6.36 6.32
N LEU A 65 -1.42 5.53 5.49
CA LEU A 65 -0.18 5.87 4.77
C LEU A 65 -0.38 7.08 3.84
N ARG A 66 -1.49 7.15 3.12
CA ARG A 66 -1.83 8.29 2.26
C ARG A 66 -2.02 9.57 3.07
N ALA A 67 -2.65 9.49 4.24
CA ALA A 67 -2.81 10.64 5.13
C ALA A 67 -1.46 11.13 5.68
N ALA A 68 -0.59 10.22 6.08
CA ALA A 68 0.77 10.53 6.55
C ALA A 68 1.62 11.16 5.44
N LEU A 69 1.59 10.61 4.23
CA LEU A 69 2.31 11.17 3.08
C LEU A 69 1.85 12.59 2.77
N ARG A 70 0.53 12.84 2.77
CA ARG A 70 -0.02 14.18 2.55
C ARG A 70 0.46 15.18 3.61
N HIS A 71 0.56 14.77 4.87
CA HIS A 71 1.03 15.66 5.95
C HIS A 71 2.49 16.05 5.77
N ASN A 72 3.36 15.09 5.45
CA ASN A 72 4.80 15.32 5.27
C ASN A 72 5.11 16.16 4.02
N LEU A 73 4.36 16.01 2.92
CA LEU A 73 4.55 16.79 1.68
C LEU A 73 4.07 18.25 1.76
N THR A 74 3.40 18.65 2.84
CA THR A 74 2.94 20.04 3.07
C THR A 74 3.80 20.83 4.06
N THR A 75 4.87 20.23 4.59
CA THR A 75 5.81 20.87 5.52
C THR A 75 7.08 21.24 4.79
#